data_AF-A0ABC8TY12-F1
#
_entry.id   AF-A0ABC8TY12-F1
#
_cell.length_a   1.000
_cell.length_b   1.000
_cell.length_c   1.000
_cell.angle_alpha   90.00
_cell.angle_beta   90.00
_cell.angle_gamma   90.00
#
_symmetry.space_group_name_H-M   'P 1'
#
loop_
_entity.id
_entity.type
_entity.pdbx_description
1 polymer ?
#
loop_
_entity_poly.entity_id
_entity_poly.type
_entity_poly.pdbx_seq_one_letter_code
_entity_poly.pdbx_strand_id
1 'polypeptide(L)'
;MGCLGWIFSWVKVCEHAYSLAQNLDPNSEGRGVLQFKTGLMSVIKQKLAKREGGSIDRSLDIARLQEFYKKYREKHNVDELREEEMKLRESGAFSGDLGELERKTVKRKRVFATLKVLGSVLEQLTEEVSPEEAEKLIPEEV
;
A
#
# COMPACT_ATOMS: atom_id res chain seq x y z
N MET A 1 -23.62 1.91 -4.23
CA MET A 1 -22.62 0.82 -4.32
C MET A 1 -21.22 1.21 -3.80
N GLY A 2 -21.09 2.16 -2.85
CA GLY A 2 -19.81 2.82 -2.57
C GLY A 2 -19.03 2.38 -1.33
N CYS A 3 -19.63 1.73 -0.32
CA CYS A 3 -18.91 1.44 0.94
C CYS A 3 -18.31 0.03 1.02
N LEU A 4 -18.94 -0.96 0.39
CA LEU A 4 -18.49 -2.36 0.47
C LEU A 4 -17.11 -2.56 -0.18
N GLY A 5 -16.85 -1.91 -1.32
CA GLY A 5 -15.58 -2.09 -2.03
C GLY A 5 -14.34 -1.57 -1.32
N TRP A 6 -14.47 -0.48 -0.56
CA TRP A 6 -13.36 0.06 0.23
C TRP A 6 -13.07 -0.80 1.46
N ILE A 7 -14.08 -1.50 1.98
CA ILE A 7 -13.92 -2.40 3.12
C ILE A 7 -13.02 -3.58 2.75
N PHE A 8 -13.13 -4.11 1.53
CA PHE A 8 -12.36 -5.30 1.11
C PHE A 8 -10.90 -5.00 0.77
N SER A 9 -10.64 -3.93 0.03
CA SER A 9 -9.26 -3.43 -0.17
C SER A 9 -8.56 -3.14 1.17
N TRP A 10 -9.29 -2.61 2.16
CA TRP A 10 -8.77 -2.38 3.51
C TRP A 10 -8.42 -3.67 4.26
N VAL A 11 -9.25 -4.71 4.16
CA VAL A 11 -8.97 -6.01 4.81
C VAL A 11 -7.68 -6.61 4.25
N LYS A 12 -7.44 -6.52 2.95
CA LYS A 12 -6.19 -7.00 2.32
C LYS A 12 -4.94 -6.28 2.82
N VAL A 13 -5.02 -4.97 3.03
CA VAL A 13 -3.93 -4.22 3.66
C VAL A 13 -3.68 -4.71 5.10
N CYS A 14 -4.73 -5.02 5.85
CA CYS A 14 -4.59 -5.54 7.22
C CYS A 14 -4.00 -6.96 7.25
N GLU A 15 -4.39 -7.83 6.32
CA GLU A 15 -3.82 -9.17 6.16
C GLU A 15 -2.32 -9.09 5.83
N HIS A 16 -1.93 -8.21 4.91
CA HIS A 16 -0.53 -7.95 4.59
C HIS A 16 0.28 -7.48 5.80
N ALA A 17 -0.25 -6.49 6.53
CA ALA A 17 0.38 -5.98 7.76
C ALA A 17 0.52 -7.08 8.84
N TYR A 18 -0.46 -7.97 8.94
CA TYR A 18 -0.41 -9.11 9.86
C TYR A 18 0.71 -10.09 9.45
N SER A 19 0.83 -10.41 8.16
CA SER A 19 1.90 -11.26 7.63
C SER A 19 3.29 -10.67 7.89
N LEU A 20 3.48 -9.37 7.63
CA LEU A 20 4.73 -8.68 7.94
C LEU A 20 5.06 -8.73 9.45
N ALA A 21 4.07 -8.50 10.31
CA ALA A 21 4.27 -8.59 11.75
C ALA A 21 4.65 -10.00 12.20
N GLN A 22 4.11 -11.04 11.56
CA GLN A 22 4.49 -12.44 11.83
C GLN A 22 5.95 -12.69 11.53
N ASN A 23 6.44 -12.20 10.39
CA ASN A 23 7.85 -12.34 10.00
C ASN A 23 8.79 -11.53 10.91
N LEU A 24 8.32 -10.41 11.48
CA LEU A 24 9.12 -9.56 12.37
C LEU A 24 9.36 -10.14 13.76
N ASP A 25 8.41 -10.91 14.30
CA ASP A 25 8.54 -11.54 15.62
C ASP A 25 7.81 -12.89 15.64
N PRO A 26 8.37 -13.95 15.01
CA PRO A 26 7.67 -15.23 14.86
C PRO A 26 7.26 -15.86 16.19
N ASN A 27 8.10 -15.72 17.22
CA ASN A 27 7.88 -16.28 18.55
C ASN A 27 7.01 -15.39 19.46
N SER A 28 6.72 -14.16 19.02
CA SER A 28 5.93 -13.17 19.77
C SER A 28 6.53 -12.87 21.16
N GLU A 29 7.86 -12.80 21.23
CA GLU A 29 8.61 -12.54 22.45
C GLU A 29 8.46 -11.06 22.89
N GLY A 30 8.21 -10.16 21.93
CA GLY A 30 7.96 -8.75 22.17
C GLY A 30 6.48 -8.46 22.48
N ARG A 31 6.19 -7.93 23.68
CA ARG A 31 4.83 -7.55 24.08
C ARG A 31 4.17 -6.56 23.09
N GLY A 32 4.94 -5.65 22.51
CA GLY A 32 4.44 -4.67 21.54
C GLY A 32 3.96 -5.29 20.23
N VAL A 33 4.76 -6.18 19.63
CA VAL A 33 4.41 -6.83 18.36
C VAL A 33 3.26 -7.83 18.56
N LEU A 34 3.25 -8.55 19.68
CA LEU A 34 2.15 -9.44 20.06
C LEU A 34 0.82 -8.69 20.19
N GLN A 35 0.81 -7.54 20.86
CA GLN A 35 -0.39 -6.71 21.00
C GLN A 35 -0.84 -6.18 19.64
N PHE A 36 0.09 -5.75 18.79
CA PHE A 36 -0.21 -5.30 17.44
C PHE A 36 -0.86 -6.39 16.58
N LYS A 37 -0.28 -7.60 16.55
CA LYS A 37 -0.85 -8.77 15.84
C LYS A 37 -2.24 -9.11 16.34
N THR A 38 -2.42 -9.12 17.66
CA THR A 38 -3.70 -9.41 18.31
C THR A 38 -4.76 -8.38 17.94
N GLY A 39 -4.39 -7.09 17.94
CA GLY A 39 -5.26 -5.99 17.50
C GLY A 39 -5.66 -6.12 16.04
N LEU A 40 -4.69 -6.37 15.14
CA LEU A 40 -4.95 -6.60 13.72
C LEU A 40 -5.88 -7.79 13.49
N MET A 41 -5.61 -8.92 14.14
CA MET A 41 -6.44 -10.12 14.06
C MET A 41 -7.89 -9.84 14.46
N SER A 42 -8.10 -9.05 15.52
CA SER A 42 -9.44 -8.64 15.96
C SER A 42 -10.16 -7.80 14.89
N VAL A 43 -9.48 -6.81 14.32
CA VAL A 43 -10.03 -5.96 13.25
C VAL A 43 -10.39 -6.78 12.01
N ILE A 44 -9.50 -7.67 11.57
CA ILE A 44 -9.73 -8.55 10.42
C ILE A 44 -10.97 -9.42 10.69
N LYS A 45 -11.04 -10.10 11.84
CA LYS A 45 -12.18 -10.94 12.22
C LYS A 45 -13.49 -10.16 12.28
N GLN A 46 -13.48 -8.95 12.85
CA GLN A 46 -14.68 -8.11 12.90
C GLN A 46 -15.16 -7.67 11.52
N LYS A 47 -14.23 -7.33 10.62
CA LYS A 47 -14.56 -6.96 9.24
C LYS A 47 -15.07 -8.15 8.43
N LEU A 48 -14.51 -9.34 8.67
CA LEU A 48 -14.96 -10.60 8.09
C LEU A 48 -16.25 -11.14 8.72
N ALA A 49 -16.61 -10.79 9.96
CA ALA A 49 -17.85 -11.26 10.60
C ALA A 49 -19.08 -10.44 10.19
N LYS A 50 -18.90 -9.17 9.83
CA LYS A 50 -19.96 -8.32 9.22
C LYS A 50 -20.30 -8.72 7.77
N ARG A 51 -19.73 -9.82 7.30
CA ARG A 51 -19.84 -10.42 5.96
C ARG A 51 -20.99 -11.42 5.97
N GLU A 52 -22.22 -10.96 5.79
CA GLU A 52 -23.30 -11.87 5.43
C GLU A 52 -23.05 -12.44 4.01
N GLY A 53 -22.60 -13.70 3.94
CA GLY A 53 -22.95 -14.68 2.91
C GLY A 53 -22.56 -14.50 1.43
N GLY A 54 -21.95 -13.40 0.98
CA GLY A 54 -21.57 -13.24 -0.44
C GLY A 54 -20.22 -13.87 -0.80
N SER A 55 -20.15 -14.63 -1.90
CA SER A 55 -18.87 -14.89 -2.58
C SER A 55 -18.39 -13.58 -3.19
N ILE A 56 -17.15 -13.21 -2.91
CA ILE A 56 -16.57 -11.96 -3.41
C ILE A 56 -15.53 -12.34 -4.43
N ASP A 57 -15.66 -11.72 -5.60
CA ASP A 57 -14.68 -11.79 -6.67
C ASP A 57 -13.44 -10.98 -6.26
N ARG A 58 -12.32 -11.68 -6.02
CA ARG A 58 -11.04 -11.09 -5.63
C ARG A 58 -10.49 -10.15 -6.70
N SER A 59 -10.87 -10.37 -7.95
CA SER A 59 -10.46 -9.55 -9.09
C SER A 59 -10.99 -8.12 -8.98
N LEU A 60 -12.15 -7.92 -8.36
CA LEU A 60 -12.73 -6.59 -8.15
C LEU A 60 -11.94 -5.77 -7.11
N ASP A 61 -11.40 -6.43 -6.08
CA ASP A 61 -10.63 -5.76 -5.04
C ASP A 61 -9.23 -5.39 -5.52
N ILE A 62 -8.64 -6.24 -6.37
CA ILE A 62 -7.39 -5.95 -7.08
C ILE A 62 -7.59 -4.74 -7.98
N ALA A 63 -8.62 -4.73 -8.83
CA ALA A 63 -8.90 -3.62 -9.73
C ALA A 63 -9.09 -2.29 -8.99
N ARG A 64 -9.80 -2.31 -7.85
CA ARG A 64 -9.98 -1.12 -7.01
C ARG A 64 -8.69 -0.64 -6.37
N LEU A 65 -7.86 -1.55 -5.88
CA LEU A 65 -6.58 -1.19 -5.28
C LEU A 65 -5.60 -0.64 -6.34
N GLN A 66 -5.61 -1.21 -7.55
CA GLN A 66 -4.85 -0.69 -8.70
C GLN A 66 -5.32 0.71 -9.10
N GLU A 67 -6.64 0.92 -9.19
CA GLU A 67 -7.22 2.22 -9.48
C GLU A 67 -6.86 3.25 -8.40
N PHE A 68 -6.89 2.85 -7.13
CA PHE A 68 -6.47 3.70 -6.02
C PHE A 68 -4.97 4.04 -6.10
N TYR A 69 -4.12 3.07 -6.41
CA TYR A 69 -2.68 3.28 -6.61
C TYR A 69 -2.41 4.30 -7.72
N LYS A 70 -3.07 4.16 -8.87
CA LYS A 70 -2.96 5.10 -9.99
C LYS A 70 -3.42 6.51 -9.61
N LYS A 71 -4.61 6.63 -9.03
CA LYS A 71 -5.16 7.92 -8.54
C LYS A 71 -4.27 8.56 -7.49
N TYR A 72 -3.65 7.77 -6.63
CA TYR A 72 -2.72 8.27 -5.61
C TYR A 72 -1.43 8.82 -6.25
N ARG A 73 -0.88 8.15 -7.27
CA ARG A 73 0.27 8.68 -8.03
C ARG A 73 -0.06 10.01 -8.70
N GLU A 74 -1.18 10.06 -9.42
CA GLU A 74 -1.64 11.26 -10.13
C GLU A 74 -1.87 12.42 -9.16
N LYS A 75 -2.59 12.19 -8.07
CA LYS A 75 -2.88 13.23 -7.06
C LYS A 75 -1.62 13.81 -6.39
N HIS A 76 -0.57 13.01 -6.29
CA HIS A 76 0.67 13.40 -5.61
C HIS A 76 1.80 13.80 -6.56
N ASN A 77 1.53 13.88 -7.87
CA ASN A 77 2.50 14.23 -8.92
C ASN A 77 3.83 13.48 -8.74
N VAL A 78 3.75 12.16 -8.55
CA VAL A 78 4.91 11.35 -8.13
C VAL A 78 6.06 11.43 -9.13
N ASP A 79 5.75 11.54 -10.42
CA ASP A 79 6.74 11.67 -11.48
C ASP A 79 7.48 13.01 -11.39
N GLU A 80 6.76 14.12 -11.18
CA GLU A 80 7.35 15.44 -10.92
C GLU A 80 8.20 15.43 -9.64
N LEU A 81 7.71 14.81 -8.55
CA LEU A 81 8.49 14.66 -7.32
C LEU A 81 9.78 13.87 -7.54
N ARG A 82 9.79 12.89 -8.45
CA ARG A 82 10.98 12.09 -8.78
C ARG A 82 12.00 12.95 -9.53
N GLU A 83 11.56 13.71 -10.52
CA GLU A 83 12.40 14.65 -11.26
C GLU A 83 12.98 15.75 -10.37
N GLU A 84 12.17 16.31 -9.46
CA GLU A 84 12.62 17.31 -8.49
C GLU A 84 13.74 16.78 -7.58
N GLU A 85 13.72 15.49 -7.20
CA GLU A 85 14.85 14.89 -6.45
C GLU A 85 16.12 14.87 -7.27
N MET A 86 16.01 14.44 -8.52
CA MET A 86 17.16 14.27 -9.40
C MET A 86 17.81 15.64 -9.63
N LYS A 87 16.99 16.65 -9.92
CA LYS A 87 17.44 18.04 -10.05
C LYS A 87 18.06 18.59 -8.76
N LEU A 88 17.49 18.30 -7.58
CA LEU A 88 18.08 18.73 -6.29
C LEU A 88 19.42 18.04 -5.99
N ARG A 89 19.53 16.75 -6.32
CA ARG A 89 20.78 15.98 -6.20
C ARG A 89 21.86 16.49 -7.16
N GLU A 90 21.48 16.83 -8.38
CA GLU A 90 22.40 17.32 -9.42
C GLU A 90 22.83 18.77 -9.20
N SER A 91 21.92 19.63 -8.76
CA SER A 91 22.20 21.06 -8.61
C SER A 91 22.98 21.40 -7.33
N GLY A 92 22.97 20.53 -6.31
CA GLY A 92 23.64 20.78 -5.01
C GLY A 92 23.20 22.06 -4.29
N ALA A 93 22.23 22.79 -4.84
CA ALA A 93 21.88 24.14 -4.46
C ALA A 93 20.60 24.10 -3.61
N PHE A 94 20.79 24.15 -2.29
CA PHE A 94 19.73 24.48 -1.33
C PHE A 94 19.42 25.98 -1.45
N SER A 95 18.66 26.36 -2.47
CA SER A 95 18.20 27.73 -2.64
C SER A 95 16.88 27.94 -1.89
N GLY A 96 16.97 28.56 -0.70
CA GLY A 96 15.88 29.31 -0.07
C GLY A 96 14.83 28.50 0.71
N ASP A 97 14.76 28.78 2.02
CA ASP A 97 13.89 28.20 3.05
C ASP A 97 14.08 26.70 3.37
N LEU A 98 14.97 26.43 4.32
CA LEU A 98 15.22 25.10 4.90
C LEU A 98 13.93 24.48 5.49
N GLY A 99 13.02 25.29 6.02
CA GLY A 99 11.76 24.82 6.61
C GLY A 99 10.76 24.31 5.56
N GLU A 100 10.59 25.03 4.45
CA GLU A 100 9.79 24.56 3.32
C GLU A 100 10.38 23.29 2.69
N LEU A 101 11.71 23.22 2.59
CA LEU A 101 12.41 22.07 2.02
C LEU A 101 12.30 20.81 2.90
N GLU A 102 12.37 20.95 4.22
CA GLU A 102 12.10 19.86 5.15
C GLU A 102 10.65 19.35 4.99
N ARG A 103 9.67 20.25 4.92
CA ARG A 103 8.25 19.88 4.71
C ARG A 103 8.04 19.15 3.38
N LYS A 104 8.66 19.63 2.30
CA LYS A 104 8.64 18.97 0.99
C LYS A 104 9.26 17.57 1.05
N THR A 105 10.40 17.43 1.73
CA THR A 105 11.11 16.16 1.91
C THR A 105 10.28 15.16 2.71
N VAL A 106 9.65 15.59 3.82
CA VAL A 106 8.80 14.73 4.65
C VAL A 106 7.55 14.30 3.87
N LYS A 107 6.90 15.23 3.15
CA LYS A 107 5.73 14.93 2.30
C LYS A 107 6.09 13.89 1.25
N ARG A 108 7.21 14.09 0.54
CA ARG A 108 7.77 13.16 -0.45
C ARG A 108 8.00 11.78 0.16
N LYS A 109 8.75 11.68 1.26
CA LYS A 109 9.03 10.41 1.95
C LYS A 109 7.75 9.67 2.30
N ARG A 110 6.73 10.37 2.79
CA ARG A 110 5.42 9.78 3.11
C ARG A 110 4.69 9.25 1.87
N VAL A 111 4.69 10.00 0.77
CA VAL A 111 4.07 9.57 -0.51
C VAL A 111 4.74 8.30 -1.03
N PHE A 112 6.07 8.27 -1.11
CA PHE A 112 6.80 7.08 -1.59
C PHE A 112 6.65 5.88 -0.65
N ALA A 113 6.66 6.08 0.67
CA ALA A 113 6.42 5.00 1.62
C ALA A 113 5.01 4.40 1.45
N THR A 114 4.01 5.25 1.22
CA THR A 114 2.63 4.81 0.97
C THR A 114 2.52 4.02 -0.33
N LEU A 115 3.13 4.52 -1.42
CA LEU A 115 3.16 3.82 -2.71
C LEU A 115 3.87 2.47 -2.60
N LYS A 116 4.96 2.39 -1.84
CA LYS A 116 5.67 1.14 -1.62
C LYS A 116 4.78 0.09 -0.97
N VAL A 117 4.05 0.46 0.09
CA VAL A 117 3.11 -0.45 0.75
C VAL A 117 1.98 -0.87 -0.19
N LEU A 118 1.39 0.07 -0.92
CA LEU A 118 0.32 -0.24 -1.89
C LEU A 118 0.82 -1.19 -3.00
N GLY A 119 2.03 -0.98 -3.50
CA GLY A 119 2.68 -1.84 -4.49
C GLY A 119 2.90 -3.26 -3.95
N SER A 120 3.47 -3.39 -2.75
CA SER A 120 3.71 -4.71 -2.13
C SER A 120 2.41 -5.48 -1.85
N VAL A 121 1.32 -4.78 -1.50
CA VAL A 121 0.01 -5.42 -1.35
C VAL A 121 -0.54 -5.87 -2.71
N LEU A 122 -0.37 -5.06 -3.76
CA LEU A 122 -0.79 -5.43 -5.12
C LEU A 122 -0.05 -6.65 -5.65
N GLU A 123 1.28 -6.69 -5.50
CA GLU A 123 2.13 -7.82 -5.91
C GLU A 123 1.66 -9.13 -5.27
N GLN A 124 1.45 -9.13 -3.95
CA GLN A 124 0.96 -10.33 -3.24
C GLN A 124 -0.44 -10.75 -3.71
N LEU A 125 -1.32 -9.79 -3.99
CA LEU A 125 -2.65 -10.11 -4.48
C LEU A 125 -2.64 -10.65 -5.92
N THR A 126 -1.68 -10.23 -6.75
CA THR A 126 -1.51 -10.75 -8.11
C THR A 126 -0.84 -12.13 -8.15
N GLU A 127 0.04 -12.43 -7.20
CA GLU A 127 0.63 -13.79 -7.04
C GLU A 127 -0.40 -14.82 -6.54
N GLU A 128 -1.47 -14.37 -5.86
CA GLU A 128 -2.61 -15.22 -5.45
C GLU A 128 -3.59 -15.52 -6.60
N VAL A 129 -3.37 -14.97 -7.81
CA VAL A 129 -4.18 -15.17 -9.02
C VAL A 129 -3.45 -16.10 -10.01
N SER A 130 -4.18 -16.96 -10.70
CA SER A 130 -3.63 -17.96 -11.65
C SER A 130 -2.64 -17.32 -12.63
N PRO A 131 -1.50 -17.97 -12.97
CA PRO A 131 -0.47 -17.42 -13.86
C PRO A 131 -0.99 -16.97 -15.24
N GLU A 132 -2.13 -17.49 -15.70
CA GLU A 132 -2.75 -17.08 -16.97
C GLU A 132 -3.39 -15.66 -16.94
N GLU A 133 -3.74 -15.14 -15.76
CA GLU A 133 -4.30 -13.79 -15.58
C GLU A 133 -3.24 -12.75 -15.19
N ALA A 134 -2.13 -13.18 -14.58
CA ALA A 134 -0.98 -12.33 -14.26
C ALA A 134 -0.29 -11.78 -15.52
N GLU A 135 -0.24 -12.57 -16.60
CA GLU A 135 0.39 -12.20 -17.88
C GLU A 135 -0.35 -11.05 -18.62
N LYS A 136 -1.62 -10.79 -18.28
CA LYS A 136 -2.40 -9.66 -18.81
C LYS A 136 -2.27 -8.37 -17.98
N LEU A 137 -1.66 -8.42 -16.80
CA LEU A 137 -1.66 -7.34 -15.81
C LEU A 137 -0.31 -6.64 -15.64
N ILE A 138 0.74 -7.13 -16.31
CA ILE A 138 2.07 -6.50 -16.34
C ILE A 138 2.19 -5.71 -17.65
N PRO A 139 2.12 -4.36 -17.66
CA PRO A 139 2.63 -3.62 -18.80
C PRO A 139 4.15 -3.82 -18.84
N GLU A 140 4.66 -4.31 -19.98
CA GLU A 140 6.09 -4.34 -20.26
C GLU A 140 6.64 -2.90 -20.14
N GLU A 141 7.49 -2.66 -19.15
CA GLU A 141 8.35 -1.48 -19.15
C GLU A 141 9.53 -1.77 -20.08
N VAL A 142 9.54 -1.08 -21.22
CA VAL A 142 10.69 -0.93 -22.14
C VAL A 142 11.58 0.21 -21.63
#